data_AF-A0AA97JPD4-F1
#
_entry.id   AF-A0AA97JPD4-F1
#
_cell.length_a   1.000
_cell.length_b   1.000
_cell.length_c   1.000
_cell.angle_alpha   90.00
_cell.angle_beta   90.00
_cell.angle_gamma   90.00
#
_symmetry.space_group_name_H-M   'P 1'
#
loop_
_entity.id
_entity.type
_entity.pdbx_description
1 polymer ?
#
loop_
_entity_poly.entity_id
_entity_poly.type
_entity_poly.pdbx_seq_one_letter_code
_entity_poly.pdbx_strand_id
1 'polypeptide(L)'
;MRPPWLPLWASGERGRLSAAGAGRRLAAGRAGGEDGRAAQERFEAAARRLAAFRRGPPLANPAKAAAPARGPPAPSKAPAPAPLRVGLRRGAAASVTAVLGRTRPPEQAWALERWRQRQVRELGPEGFAALTEQTFQQGKLFHAALEMLLLAEESPVKQQEEPSGVSGYLASVQHVLREVSGVRALESAVQHETLHYQGLVDCVAEYRGRLCVIDWKTSGKSKPLLRNTFDNPLQVVAYVGALNHDANYDFQVDCGLLVVAYKDGSPAHPHYMDPELCSHYWNKWLLRLKEFREKEGLRDDSRSEMDLGLV
;
A
#
# COMPACT_ATOMS: atom_id res chain seq x y z
N MET A 1 28.05 3.38 24.01
CA MET A 1 28.33 4.21 22.80
C MET A 1 27.04 4.34 22.00
N ARG A 2 26.58 5.57 21.72
CA ARG A 2 25.29 5.86 21.07
C ARG A 2 25.48 6.15 19.56
N PRO A 3 24.70 5.54 18.64
CA PRO A 3 24.76 5.85 17.20
C PRO A 3 23.70 6.90 16.74
N PRO A 4 23.96 7.66 15.64
CA PRO A 4 23.42 9.01 15.40
C PRO A 4 22.18 9.12 14.48
N TRP A 5 21.22 8.20 14.52
CA TRP A 5 20.10 8.21 13.55
C TRP A 5 18.71 8.31 14.19
N LEU A 6 18.39 9.46 14.82
CA LEU A 6 17.03 9.88 15.24
C LEU A 6 16.98 11.42 15.43
N PRO A 7 15.92 12.13 14.96
CA PRO A 7 15.60 13.48 15.42
C PRO A 7 15.09 13.49 16.87
N LEU A 8 15.44 14.55 17.60
CA LEU A 8 15.41 14.69 19.07
C LEU A 8 14.02 14.84 19.76
N TRP A 9 12.87 14.61 19.11
CA TRP A 9 11.57 14.87 19.75
C TRP A 9 10.75 13.62 20.15
N ALA A 10 11.31 12.42 20.03
CA ALA A 10 10.60 11.16 20.29
C ALA A 10 10.91 10.50 21.65
N SER A 11 11.26 11.27 22.69
CA SER A 11 11.32 10.78 24.07
C SER A 11 10.40 11.60 24.97
N GLY A 12 9.26 11.02 25.36
CA GLY A 12 8.36 11.60 26.36
C GLY A 12 8.44 10.83 27.66
N GLU A 13 8.95 11.47 28.71
CA GLU A 13 8.54 11.21 30.10
C GLU A 13 8.16 12.54 30.76
N ARG A 14 7.06 12.49 31.52
CA ARG A 14 6.32 13.62 32.10
C ARG A 14 6.62 13.79 33.59
N GLY A 15 6.50 15.04 34.06
CA GLY A 15 6.10 15.42 35.42
C GLY A 15 7.04 16.45 36.06
N ARG A 16 6.61 17.54 36.70
CA ARG A 16 5.29 17.96 37.22
C ARG A 16 5.20 19.50 37.30
N LEU A 17 3.98 20.00 37.07
CA LEU A 17 3.25 21.10 37.74
C LEU A 17 4.00 22.40 38.16
N SER A 18 3.53 23.53 37.61
CA SER A 18 2.85 24.55 38.40
C SER A 18 1.88 25.35 37.53
N ALA A 19 0.62 25.41 37.98
CA ALA A 19 -0.44 26.22 37.41
C ALA A 19 -0.47 27.55 38.17
N ALA A 20 -0.10 28.65 37.52
CA ALA A 20 -0.47 30.00 37.94
C ALA A 20 -0.22 31.01 36.82
N GLY A 21 -1.28 31.72 36.43
CA GLY A 21 -1.16 33.05 35.83
C GLY A 21 -1.07 33.12 34.31
N ALA A 22 -2.22 33.35 33.65
CA ALA A 22 -2.47 34.58 32.89
C ALA A 22 -3.64 34.37 31.93
N GLY A 23 -4.84 34.59 32.45
CA GLY A 23 -5.97 34.96 31.61
C GLY A 23 -5.78 36.38 31.05
N ARG A 24 -6.50 36.62 29.94
CA ARG A 24 -6.77 37.93 29.30
C ARG A 24 -5.61 38.51 28.49
N ARG A 25 -5.77 38.46 27.17
CA ARG A 25 -6.01 39.65 26.33
C ARG A 25 -6.51 39.21 24.94
N LEU A 26 -7.83 39.22 24.79
CA LEU A 26 -8.45 39.61 23.53
C LEU A 26 -8.20 41.11 23.37
N ALA A 27 -7.48 41.51 22.33
CA ALA A 27 -7.57 42.86 21.78
C ALA A 27 -7.07 42.85 20.33
N ALA A 28 -8.05 42.97 19.42
CA ALA A 28 -8.00 43.68 18.15
C ALA A 28 -6.65 43.76 17.42
N GLY A 29 -6.53 42.98 16.35
CA GLY A 29 -5.58 43.22 15.27
C GLY A 29 -6.26 42.95 13.92
N ARG A 30 -6.89 43.99 13.34
CA ARG A 30 -7.26 44.00 11.93
C ARG A 30 -5.98 43.87 11.11
N ALA A 31 -5.69 42.68 10.61
CA ALA A 31 -4.73 42.46 9.54
C ALA A 31 -5.48 41.85 8.35
N GLY A 32 -6.28 42.69 7.68
CA GLY A 32 -6.73 42.44 6.32
C GLY A 32 -5.56 42.70 5.37
N GLY A 33 -4.56 41.81 5.39
CA GLY A 33 -3.45 41.79 4.44
C GLY A 33 -3.63 40.64 3.46
N GLU A 34 -3.01 40.74 2.28
CA GLU A 34 -3.04 39.72 1.21
C GLU A 34 -2.72 38.31 1.71
N ASP A 35 -1.92 38.17 2.77
CA ASP A 35 -1.62 36.90 3.45
C ASP A 35 -2.84 36.21 4.05
N GLY A 36 -3.81 36.96 4.56
CA GLY A 36 -5.06 36.41 5.10
C GLY A 36 -5.98 35.88 4.00
N ARG A 37 -6.02 36.56 2.85
CA ARG A 37 -6.76 36.09 1.66
C ARG A 37 -6.09 34.88 1.03
N ALA A 38 -4.76 34.88 0.91
CA ALA A 38 -4.02 33.73 0.39
C ALA A 38 -4.15 32.50 1.31
N ALA A 39 -4.15 32.69 2.64
CA ALA A 39 -4.40 31.62 3.59
C ALA A 39 -5.84 31.09 3.51
N GLN A 40 -6.82 31.98 3.40
CA GLN A 40 -8.23 31.65 3.21
C GLN A 40 -8.45 30.89 1.89
N GLU A 41 -7.87 31.35 0.78
CA GLU A 41 -7.94 30.67 -0.53
C GLU A 41 -7.26 29.30 -0.50
N ARG A 42 -6.12 29.16 0.19
CA ARG A 42 -5.47 27.85 0.38
C ARG A 42 -6.34 26.90 1.20
N PHE A 43 -6.99 27.41 2.26
CA PHE A 43 -7.92 26.62 3.07
C PHE A 43 -9.17 26.24 2.29
N GLU A 44 -9.78 27.17 1.55
CA GLU A 44 -10.94 26.90 0.70
C GLU A 44 -10.59 25.99 -0.47
N ALA A 45 -9.41 26.10 -1.07
CA ALA A 45 -8.92 25.18 -2.09
C ALA A 45 -8.68 23.79 -1.50
N ALA A 46 -8.13 23.68 -0.28
CA ALA A 46 -8.00 22.43 0.45
C ALA A 46 -9.38 21.82 0.78
N ALA A 47 -10.33 22.65 1.22
CA ALA A 47 -11.70 22.24 1.54
C ALA A 47 -12.48 21.81 0.28
N ARG A 48 -12.34 22.52 -0.84
CA ARG A 48 -12.90 22.14 -2.16
C ARG A 48 -12.25 20.87 -2.69
N ARG A 49 -10.93 20.69 -2.50
CA ARG A 49 -10.23 19.43 -2.79
C ARG A 49 -10.79 18.29 -1.94
N LEU A 50 -11.02 18.49 -0.65
CA LEU A 50 -11.64 17.53 0.28
C LEU A 50 -13.12 17.26 -0.01
N ALA A 51 -13.88 18.24 -0.53
CA ALA A 51 -15.29 18.09 -0.85
C ALA A 51 -15.51 17.39 -2.21
N ALA A 52 -14.72 17.71 -3.23
CA ALA A 52 -14.69 16.96 -4.50
C ALA A 52 -14.20 15.52 -4.29
N PHE A 53 -13.33 15.32 -3.30
CA PHE A 53 -12.80 14.02 -2.88
C PHE A 53 -13.87 13.06 -2.36
N ARG A 54 -14.96 13.56 -1.74
CA ARG A 54 -16.14 12.75 -1.37
C ARG A 54 -16.94 12.20 -2.57
N ARG A 55 -16.56 12.50 -3.81
CA ARG A 55 -17.20 11.99 -5.04
C ARG A 55 -16.37 10.93 -5.79
N GLY A 56 -15.19 10.56 -5.29
CA GLY A 56 -14.43 9.43 -5.86
C GLY A 56 -15.16 8.10 -5.64
N PRO A 57 -14.96 7.08 -6.50
CA PRO A 57 -15.61 5.79 -6.32
C PRO A 57 -15.21 5.17 -4.98
N PRO A 58 -16.15 4.50 -4.28
CA PRO A 58 -15.87 3.83 -3.02
C PRO A 58 -14.88 2.67 -3.22
N LEU A 59 -14.12 2.36 -2.16
CA LEU A 59 -13.21 1.21 -2.14
C LEU A 59 -13.97 -0.12 -2.37
N ALA A 60 -15.12 -0.26 -1.69
CA ALA A 60 -16.04 -1.37 -1.88
C ALA A 60 -16.89 -1.15 -3.13
N ASN A 61 -17.28 -2.23 -3.80
CA ASN A 61 -18.20 -2.18 -4.92
C ASN A 61 -19.60 -2.64 -4.45
N PRO A 62 -20.60 -1.74 -4.36
CA PRO A 62 -21.94 -2.10 -3.91
C PRO A 62 -22.62 -3.17 -4.77
N ALA A 63 -22.22 -3.31 -6.04
CA ALA A 63 -22.76 -4.30 -6.96
C ALA A 63 -22.10 -5.69 -6.82
N LYS A 64 -20.98 -5.80 -6.10
CA LYS A 64 -20.28 -7.07 -5.88
C LYS A 64 -20.62 -7.61 -4.49
N ALA A 65 -20.87 -8.91 -4.37
CA ALA A 65 -21.12 -9.52 -3.06
C ALA A 65 -19.83 -9.54 -2.23
N ALA A 66 -19.92 -9.22 -0.93
CA ALA A 66 -18.83 -9.48 0.01
C ALA A 66 -18.52 -10.98 0.01
N ALA A 67 -17.24 -11.34 -0.02
CA ALA A 67 -16.87 -12.74 0.15
C ALA A 67 -17.42 -13.22 1.50
N PRO A 68 -18.19 -14.32 1.55
CA PRO A 68 -18.70 -14.82 2.81
C PRO A 68 -17.51 -15.17 3.71
N ALA A 69 -17.53 -14.71 4.96
CA ALA A 69 -16.59 -15.18 5.97
C ALA A 69 -16.77 -16.70 6.08
N ARG A 70 -15.77 -17.48 5.66
CA ARG A 70 -15.80 -18.92 5.89
C ARG A 70 -15.77 -19.12 7.40
N GLY A 71 -16.85 -19.71 7.95
CA GLY A 71 -16.79 -20.32 9.28
C GLY A 71 -15.71 -21.42 9.30
N PRO A 72 -15.40 -22.00 10.47
CA PRO A 72 -14.46 -23.12 10.55
C PRO A 72 -14.84 -24.17 9.50
N PRO A 73 -13.86 -24.69 8.73
CA PRO A 73 -14.13 -25.48 7.54
C PRO A 73 -15.05 -26.65 7.90
N ALA A 74 -16.28 -26.62 7.36
CA ALA A 74 -17.07 -27.83 7.27
C ALA A 74 -16.28 -28.81 6.37
N PRO A 75 -16.25 -30.12 6.66
CA PRO A 75 -15.54 -31.10 5.86
C PRO A 75 -16.25 -31.27 4.50
N SER A 76 -16.00 -30.34 3.58
CA SER A 76 -16.38 -30.43 2.18
C SER A 76 -15.36 -31.32 1.48
N LYS A 77 -15.83 -32.41 0.85
CA LYS A 77 -15.01 -33.35 0.07
C LYS A 77 -14.57 -32.79 -1.30
N ALA A 78 -15.01 -31.59 -1.67
CA ALA A 78 -14.61 -30.97 -2.94
C ALA A 78 -13.28 -30.22 -2.78
N PRO A 79 -12.29 -30.44 -3.67
CA PRO A 79 -11.06 -29.65 -3.67
C PRO A 79 -11.39 -28.17 -3.86
N ALA A 80 -10.66 -27.30 -3.15
CA ALA A 80 -10.80 -25.87 -3.36
C ALA A 80 -10.45 -25.52 -4.83
N PRO A 81 -11.15 -24.55 -5.45
CA PRO A 81 -10.77 -24.11 -6.79
C PRO A 81 -9.36 -23.53 -6.76
N ALA A 82 -8.57 -23.81 -7.80
CA ALA A 82 -7.22 -23.28 -7.93
C ALA A 82 -7.23 -21.74 -7.88
N PRO A 83 -6.19 -21.09 -7.30
CA PRO A 83 -6.10 -19.64 -7.26
C PRO A 83 -6.17 -19.00 -8.65
N LEU A 84 -6.91 -17.90 -8.77
CA LEU A 84 -6.98 -17.10 -10.00
C LEU A 84 -5.61 -16.49 -10.33
N ARG A 85 -5.24 -16.52 -11.62
CA ARG A 85 -4.08 -15.84 -12.19
C ARG A 85 -4.46 -15.14 -13.49
N VAL A 86 -5.04 -13.96 -13.37
CA VAL A 86 -5.38 -13.10 -14.51
C VAL A 86 -4.09 -12.54 -15.09
N GLY A 87 -3.88 -12.72 -16.41
CA GLY A 87 -2.70 -12.20 -17.09
C GLY A 87 -2.73 -10.67 -17.23
N LEU A 88 -1.58 -10.02 -17.02
CA LEU A 88 -1.46 -8.57 -17.19
C LEU A 88 -1.65 -8.18 -18.65
N ARG A 89 -2.67 -7.36 -18.93
CA ARG A 89 -2.92 -6.82 -20.27
C ARG A 89 -1.97 -5.65 -20.53
N ARG A 90 -1.28 -5.67 -21.67
CA ARG A 90 -0.56 -4.47 -22.14
C ARG A 90 -1.59 -3.44 -22.61
N GLY A 91 -1.75 -2.36 -21.85
CA GLY A 91 -2.70 -1.29 -22.13
C GLY A 91 -2.20 0.06 -21.63
N ALA A 92 -2.98 1.12 -21.92
CA ALA A 92 -2.64 2.50 -21.57
C ALA A 92 -2.76 2.83 -20.07
N ALA A 93 -3.33 1.93 -19.25
CA ALA A 93 -3.52 2.14 -17.82
C ALA A 93 -2.17 2.18 -17.07
N ALA A 94 -1.97 3.20 -16.25
CA ALA A 94 -0.77 3.33 -15.43
C ALA A 94 -0.72 2.25 -14.34
N SER A 95 0.48 1.73 -14.05
CA SER A 95 0.64 0.80 -12.94
C SER A 95 0.56 1.53 -11.60
N VAL A 96 0.07 0.86 -10.55
CA VAL A 96 0.08 1.39 -9.17
C VAL A 96 1.47 1.89 -8.77
N THR A 97 2.52 1.12 -9.09
CA THR A 97 3.91 1.48 -8.81
C THR A 97 4.36 2.73 -9.57
N ALA A 98 3.93 2.93 -10.82
CA ALA A 98 4.23 4.14 -11.59
C ALA A 98 3.55 5.37 -10.99
N VAL A 99 2.27 5.25 -10.60
CA VAL A 99 1.52 6.32 -9.94
C VAL A 99 2.22 6.76 -8.66
N LEU A 100 2.52 5.81 -7.76
CA LEU A 100 3.20 6.10 -6.49
C LEU A 100 4.61 6.69 -6.72
N GLY A 101 5.35 6.14 -7.68
CA GLY A 101 6.70 6.60 -8.03
C GLY A 101 6.75 8.06 -8.50
N ARG A 102 5.85 8.48 -9.41
CA ARG A 102 5.83 9.84 -9.97
C ARG A 102 5.19 10.90 -9.06
N THR A 103 4.44 10.46 -8.06
CA THR A 103 3.77 11.34 -7.08
C THR A 103 4.42 11.28 -5.70
N ARG A 104 5.65 10.77 -5.61
CA ARG A 104 6.38 10.69 -4.34
C ARG A 104 6.47 12.07 -3.68
N PRO A 105 6.12 12.20 -2.37
CA PRO A 105 6.22 13.47 -1.67
C PRO A 105 7.65 14.02 -1.69
N PRO A 106 7.86 15.35 -1.78
CA PRO A 106 9.18 15.95 -1.88
C PRO A 106 10.14 15.53 -0.75
N GLU A 107 9.64 15.45 0.49
CA GLU A 107 10.43 15.02 1.65
C GLU A 107 10.93 13.57 1.50
N GLN A 108 10.08 12.67 1.02
CA GLN A 108 10.47 11.28 0.77
C GLN A 108 11.44 11.17 -0.40
N ALA A 109 11.22 11.94 -1.47
CA ALA A 109 12.13 11.99 -2.61
C ALA A 109 13.53 12.49 -2.20
N TRP A 110 13.60 13.53 -1.38
CA TRP A 110 14.85 14.06 -0.85
C TRP A 110 15.56 13.06 0.08
N ALA A 111 14.82 12.39 0.97
CA ALA A 111 15.38 11.35 1.84
C ALA A 111 15.96 10.18 1.03
N LEU A 112 15.28 9.76 -0.04
CA LEU A 112 15.74 8.69 -0.93
C LEU A 112 16.99 9.10 -1.71
N GLU A 113 17.03 10.31 -2.25
CA GLU A 113 18.21 10.80 -2.98
C GLU A 113 19.42 10.95 -2.05
N ARG A 114 19.22 11.47 -0.83
CA ARG A 114 20.30 11.50 0.18
C ARG A 114 20.81 10.12 0.55
N TRP A 115 19.93 9.12 0.61
CA TRP A 115 20.34 7.73 0.83
C TRP A 115 21.13 7.20 -0.37
N ARG A 116 20.65 7.44 -1.60
CA ARG A 116 21.32 7.06 -2.84
C ARG A 116 22.75 7.63 -2.90
N GLN A 117 22.91 8.93 -2.64
CA GLN A 117 24.21 9.60 -2.62
C GLN A 117 25.17 9.00 -1.59
N ARG A 118 24.68 8.63 -0.40
CA ARG A 118 25.50 7.92 0.60
C ARG A 118 25.96 6.55 0.10
N GLN A 119 25.04 5.75 -0.46
CA GLN A 119 25.39 4.42 -0.95
C GLN A 119 26.39 4.48 -2.11
N VAL A 120 26.22 5.42 -3.04
CA VAL A 120 27.17 5.65 -4.13
C VAL A 120 28.54 6.11 -3.59
N ARG A 121 28.57 6.93 -2.54
CA ARG A 121 29.82 7.35 -1.88
C ARG A 121 30.53 6.20 -1.17
N GLU A 122 29.77 5.29 -0.53
CA GLU A 122 30.31 4.17 0.25
C GLU A 122 30.74 2.98 -0.63
N LEU A 123 29.96 2.65 -1.67
CA LEU A 123 30.13 1.44 -2.48
C LEU A 123 30.68 1.72 -3.89
N GLY A 124 30.72 3.00 -4.30
CA GLY A 124 30.91 3.39 -5.70
C GLY A 124 29.64 3.20 -6.55
N PRO A 125 29.60 3.78 -7.76
CA PRO A 125 28.45 3.64 -8.67
C PRO A 125 28.15 2.19 -9.05
N GLU A 126 29.19 1.41 -9.34
CA GLU A 126 29.07 -0.01 -9.71
C GLU A 126 28.62 -0.87 -8.53
N GLY A 127 29.19 -0.66 -7.34
CA GLY A 127 28.75 -1.36 -6.13
C GLY A 127 27.31 -1.04 -5.75
N PHE A 128 26.86 0.20 -5.95
CA PHE A 128 25.46 0.59 -5.77
C PHE A 128 24.53 -0.07 -6.80
N ALA A 129 24.96 -0.17 -8.07
CA ALA A 129 24.20 -0.87 -9.11
C ALA A 129 24.07 -2.36 -8.80
N ALA A 130 25.16 -3.02 -8.39
CA ALA A 130 25.17 -4.42 -7.97
C ALA A 130 24.27 -4.67 -6.75
N LEU A 131 24.31 -3.80 -5.74
CA LEU A 131 23.43 -3.87 -4.58
C LEU A 131 21.94 -3.75 -4.97
N THR A 132 21.63 -2.83 -5.89
CA THR A 132 20.27 -2.60 -6.38
C THR A 132 19.75 -3.83 -7.12
N GLU A 133 20.55 -4.38 -8.03
CA GLU A 133 20.21 -5.59 -8.78
C GLU A 133 20.03 -6.79 -7.84
N GLN A 134 20.95 -6.99 -6.90
CA GLN A 134 20.85 -8.07 -5.91
C GLN A 134 19.57 -7.95 -5.06
N THR A 135 19.22 -6.74 -4.63
CA THR A 135 18.01 -6.48 -3.85
C THR A 135 16.75 -6.84 -4.65
N PHE A 136 16.73 -6.47 -5.94
CA PHE A 136 15.61 -6.79 -6.83
C PHE A 136 15.49 -8.29 -7.09
N GLN A 137 16.60 -8.97 -7.35
CA GLN A 137 16.62 -10.42 -7.57
C GLN A 137 16.18 -11.19 -6.31
N GLN A 138 16.63 -10.78 -5.12
CA GLN A 138 16.16 -11.38 -3.86
C GLN A 138 14.65 -11.21 -3.67
N GLY A 139 14.10 -10.04 -4.01
CA GLY A 139 12.65 -9.82 -4.00
C GLY A 139 11.92 -10.77 -4.93
N LYS A 140 12.37 -10.91 -6.19
CA LYS A 140 11.78 -11.83 -7.16
C LYS A 140 11.80 -13.29 -6.71
N LEU A 141 12.96 -13.76 -6.24
CA LEU A 141 13.11 -15.13 -5.76
C LEU A 141 12.21 -15.40 -4.54
N PHE A 142 12.04 -14.41 -3.66
CA PHE A 142 11.17 -14.53 -2.50
C PHE A 142 9.70 -14.64 -2.89
N HIS A 143 9.21 -13.81 -3.83
CA HIS A 143 7.84 -13.91 -4.34
C HIS A 143 7.60 -15.25 -5.06
N ALA A 144 8.54 -15.69 -5.90
CA ALA A 144 8.45 -16.99 -6.57
C ALA A 144 8.38 -18.15 -5.58
N ALA A 145 9.16 -18.10 -4.49
CA ALA A 145 9.10 -19.11 -3.43
C ALA A 145 7.75 -19.10 -2.69
N LEU A 146 7.22 -17.91 -2.36
CA LEU A 146 5.90 -17.78 -1.74
C LEU A 146 4.78 -18.32 -2.63
N GLU A 147 4.84 -18.03 -3.93
CA GLU A 147 3.87 -18.53 -4.90
C GLU A 147 3.88 -20.06 -4.95
N MET A 148 5.06 -20.69 -5.00
CA MET A 148 5.19 -22.15 -4.97
C MET A 148 4.62 -22.75 -3.68
N LEU A 149 4.91 -22.15 -2.52
CA LEU A 149 4.41 -22.61 -1.22
C LEU A 149 2.88 -22.53 -1.13
N LEU A 150 2.30 -21.39 -1.51
CA LEU A 150 0.86 -21.16 -1.46
C LEU A 150 0.09 -22.01 -2.47
N LEU A 151 0.71 -22.40 -3.60
CA LEU A 151 0.13 -23.37 -4.54
C LEU A 151 0.24 -24.82 -4.02
N ALA A 152 1.34 -25.17 -3.34
CA ALA A 152 1.58 -26.53 -2.84
C ALA A 152 0.68 -26.89 -1.65
N GLU A 153 0.26 -25.91 -0.82
CA GLU A 153 -0.72 -26.15 0.25
C GLU A 153 -2.11 -26.52 -0.30
N GLU A 154 -2.46 -26.05 -1.51
CA GLU A 154 -3.73 -26.38 -2.18
C GLU A 154 -3.67 -27.71 -2.97
N SER A 155 -2.46 -28.21 -3.27
CA SER A 155 -2.25 -29.48 -3.96
C SER A 155 -0.87 -30.08 -3.64
N PRO A 156 -0.78 -31.22 -2.94
CA PRO A 156 0.50 -31.82 -2.55
C PRO A 156 1.21 -32.45 -3.76
N VAL A 157 1.87 -31.62 -4.57
CA VAL A 157 2.78 -32.06 -5.62
C VAL A 157 4.21 -31.68 -5.21
N LYS A 158 5.05 -32.73 -5.16
CA LYS A 158 6.50 -32.79 -4.94
C LYS A 158 7.21 -31.51 -4.49
N GLN A 159 7.82 -31.59 -3.31
CA GLN A 159 8.82 -30.67 -2.78
C GLN A 159 9.85 -30.33 -3.86
N GLN A 160 9.78 -29.12 -4.41
CA GLN A 160 10.88 -28.53 -5.17
C GLN A 160 11.87 -27.91 -4.18
N GLU A 161 13.15 -27.97 -4.53
CA GLU A 161 14.21 -27.37 -3.73
C GLU A 161 13.97 -25.87 -3.58
N GLU A 162 14.05 -25.39 -2.33
CA GLU A 162 13.93 -23.97 -2.01
C GLU A 162 14.94 -23.15 -2.83
N PRO A 163 14.52 -22.06 -3.50
CA PRO A 163 15.44 -21.21 -4.24
C PRO A 163 16.59 -20.73 -3.34
N SER A 164 17.82 -21.01 -3.75
CA SER A 164 18.99 -20.64 -2.96
C SER A 164 19.03 -19.12 -2.73
N GLY A 165 19.22 -18.69 -1.48
CA GLY A 165 19.41 -17.28 -1.12
C GLY A 165 18.20 -16.52 -0.55
N VAL A 166 17.03 -17.14 -0.38
CA VAL A 166 15.84 -16.52 0.27
C VAL A 166 15.36 -17.21 1.55
N SER A 167 16.07 -18.24 2.02
CA SER A 167 15.70 -19.03 3.20
C SER A 167 15.46 -18.19 4.46
N GLY A 168 16.25 -17.14 4.70
CA GLY A 168 16.03 -16.23 5.82
C GLY A 168 14.69 -15.49 5.74
N TYR A 169 14.30 -15.00 4.56
CA TYR A 169 13.00 -14.37 4.38
C TYR A 169 11.85 -15.36 4.54
N LEU A 170 12.00 -16.59 4.06
CA LEU A 170 11.00 -17.66 4.23
C LEU A 170 10.81 -18.06 5.70
N ALA A 171 11.92 -18.22 6.44
CA ALA A 171 11.88 -18.44 7.87
C ALA A 171 11.18 -17.29 8.61
N SER A 172 11.45 -16.05 8.20
CA SER A 172 10.85 -14.83 8.76
C SER A 172 9.31 -14.85 8.68
N VAL A 173 8.74 -15.29 7.55
CA VAL A 173 7.27 -15.29 7.32
C VAL A 173 6.56 -16.58 7.71
N GLN A 174 7.28 -17.63 8.11
CA GLN A 174 6.70 -18.95 8.38
C GLN A 174 5.51 -18.89 9.37
N HIS A 175 5.62 -18.06 10.41
CA HIS A 175 4.55 -17.88 11.40
C HIS A 175 3.31 -17.14 10.85
N VAL A 176 3.47 -16.30 9.82
CA VAL A 176 2.37 -15.62 9.13
C VAL A 176 1.70 -16.60 8.17
N LEU A 177 2.47 -17.38 7.41
CA LEU A 177 1.95 -18.36 6.45
C LEU A 177 1.02 -19.39 7.11
N ARG A 178 1.32 -19.84 8.34
CA ARG A 178 0.43 -20.75 9.10
C ARG A 178 -0.97 -20.20 9.40
N GLU A 179 -1.13 -18.89 9.29
CA GLU A 179 -2.39 -18.18 9.55
C GLU A 179 -3.07 -17.74 8.25
N VAL A 180 -2.44 -18.02 7.09
CA VAL A 180 -2.96 -17.80 5.75
C VAL A 180 -3.64 -19.08 5.26
N SER A 181 -4.81 -18.94 4.64
CA SER A 181 -5.53 -20.06 4.03
C SER A 181 -6.48 -19.56 2.94
N GLY A 182 -7.12 -20.48 2.21
CA GLY A 182 -8.20 -20.13 1.28
C GLY A 182 -7.74 -19.17 0.19
N VAL A 183 -6.61 -19.48 -0.45
CA VAL A 183 -5.98 -18.62 -1.46
C VAL A 183 -6.92 -18.49 -2.67
N ARG A 184 -7.33 -17.25 -2.99
CA ARG A 184 -8.26 -16.93 -4.08
C ARG A 184 -7.55 -16.46 -5.34
N ALA A 185 -6.40 -15.79 -5.21
CA ALA A 185 -5.61 -15.30 -6.32
C ALA A 185 -4.12 -15.22 -5.95
N LEU A 186 -3.23 -15.46 -6.92
CA LEU A 186 -1.78 -15.36 -6.79
C LEU A 186 -1.19 -14.72 -8.05
N GLU A 187 -0.28 -13.76 -7.87
CA GLU A 187 0.41 -13.04 -8.95
C GLU A 187 -0.56 -12.66 -10.09
N SER A 188 -1.69 -12.06 -9.70
CA SER A 188 -2.85 -11.87 -10.57
C SER A 188 -3.04 -10.40 -10.90
N ALA A 189 -3.25 -10.11 -12.17
CA ALA A 189 -3.48 -8.75 -12.65
C ALA A 189 -4.85 -8.23 -12.22
N VAL A 190 -4.87 -6.99 -11.74
CA VAL A 190 -6.09 -6.26 -11.39
C VAL A 190 -6.14 -4.95 -12.16
N GLN A 191 -7.35 -4.55 -12.56
CA GLN A 191 -7.58 -3.28 -13.23
C GLN A 191 -8.80 -2.58 -12.64
N HIS A 192 -8.64 -1.29 -12.34
CA HIS A 192 -9.79 -0.45 -12.04
C HIS A 192 -10.25 0.24 -13.32
N GLU A 193 -11.38 -0.19 -13.89
CA GLU A 193 -11.86 0.32 -15.19
C GLU A 193 -12.15 1.83 -15.14
N THR A 194 -12.95 2.29 -14.17
CA THR A 194 -13.33 3.70 -14.02
C THR A 194 -12.15 4.62 -13.65
N LEU A 195 -11.19 4.12 -12.86
CA LEU A 195 -10.03 4.90 -12.43
C LEU A 195 -8.79 4.71 -13.32
N HIS A 196 -8.89 3.90 -14.38
CA HIS A 196 -7.87 3.71 -15.41
C HIS A 196 -6.46 3.45 -14.87
N TYR A 197 -6.33 2.60 -13.86
CA TYR A 197 -5.05 2.10 -13.38
C TYR A 197 -5.08 0.58 -13.23
N GLN A 198 -3.90 -0.04 -13.21
CA GLN A 198 -3.74 -1.48 -13.11
C GLN A 198 -2.59 -1.87 -12.17
N GLY A 199 -2.55 -3.14 -11.78
CA GLY A 199 -1.55 -3.67 -10.86
C GLY A 199 -1.40 -5.17 -10.98
N LEU A 200 -0.37 -5.70 -10.33
CA LEU A 200 -0.19 -7.12 -10.10
C LEU A 200 -0.25 -7.33 -8.59
N VAL A 201 -1.23 -8.09 -8.13
CA VAL A 201 -1.41 -8.41 -6.72
C VAL A 201 -0.63 -9.67 -6.41
N ASP A 202 0.18 -9.64 -5.34
CA ASP A 202 0.97 -10.80 -4.94
C ASP A 202 0.05 -11.96 -4.54
N CYS A 203 -0.89 -11.72 -3.63
CA CYS A 203 -1.78 -12.73 -3.09
C CYS A 203 -3.12 -12.15 -2.61
N VAL A 204 -4.19 -12.92 -2.77
CA VAL A 204 -5.47 -12.69 -2.12
C VAL A 204 -5.87 -13.95 -1.38
N ALA A 205 -5.92 -13.90 -0.05
CA ALA A 205 -6.15 -15.08 0.80
C ALA A 205 -6.76 -14.68 2.14
N GLU A 206 -7.30 -15.64 2.88
CA GLU A 206 -7.79 -15.44 4.23
C GLU A 206 -6.60 -15.40 5.19
N TYR A 207 -6.44 -14.29 5.93
CA TYR A 207 -5.53 -14.21 7.07
C TYR A 207 -6.37 -14.17 8.33
N ARG A 208 -6.21 -15.16 9.22
CA ARG A 208 -7.06 -15.29 10.44
C ARG A 208 -8.57 -15.27 10.14
N GLY A 209 -8.97 -15.93 9.05
CA GLY A 209 -10.37 -16.01 8.60
C GLY A 209 -10.92 -14.71 7.97
N ARG A 210 -10.08 -13.70 7.72
CA ARG A 210 -10.46 -12.47 7.02
C ARG A 210 -9.81 -12.44 5.64
N LEU A 211 -10.60 -12.40 4.58
CA LEU A 211 -10.09 -12.28 3.22
C LEU A 211 -9.36 -10.94 3.07
N CYS A 212 -8.10 -10.99 2.66
CA CYS A 212 -7.21 -9.83 2.53
C CYS A 212 -6.51 -9.83 1.17
N VAL A 213 -6.23 -8.63 0.66
CA VAL A 213 -5.12 -8.45 -0.28
C VAL A 213 -3.83 -8.47 0.53
N ILE A 214 -2.93 -9.40 0.22
CA ILE A 214 -1.65 -9.58 0.90
C ILE A 214 -0.52 -9.08 0.00
N ASP A 215 0.30 -8.17 0.52
CA ASP A 215 1.47 -7.60 -0.15
C ASP A 215 2.73 -8.00 0.64
N TRP A 216 3.61 -8.77 0.02
CA TRP A 216 4.83 -9.27 0.64
C TRP A 216 5.99 -8.32 0.35
N LYS A 217 6.84 -8.06 1.34
CA LYS A 217 8.00 -7.18 1.20
C LYS A 217 9.23 -7.75 1.88
N THR A 218 10.37 -7.65 1.22
CA THR A 218 11.67 -7.91 1.85
C THR A 218 12.24 -6.62 2.42
N SER A 219 12.97 -6.71 3.54
CA SER A 219 13.66 -5.57 4.12
C SER A 219 14.94 -6.00 4.84
N GLY A 220 16.00 -5.21 4.69
CA GLY A 220 17.21 -5.32 5.52
C GLY A 220 17.09 -4.59 6.87
N LYS A 221 15.99 -3.88 7.13
CA LYS A 221 15.77 -3.09 8.35
C LYS A 221 14.41 -3.41 8.96
N SER A 222 14.36 -3.54 10.29
CA SER A 222 13.11 -3.76 11.01
C SER A 222 12.08 -2.64 10.77
N LYS A 223 10.83 -3.03 10.51
CA LYS A 223 9.68 -2.17 10.24
C LYS A 223 8.51 -2.50 11.18
N PRO A 224 8.62 -2.19 12.48
CA PRO A 224 7.64 -2.63 13.48
C PRO A 224 6.29 -1.89 13.43
N LEU A 225 6.23 -0.75 12.74
CA LEU A 225 5.02 0.07 12.65
C LEU A 225 4.67 0.31 11.18
N LEU A 226 3.38 0.33 10.85
CA LEU A 226 2.87 0.57 9.50
C LEU A 226 3.43 1.86 8.88
N ARG A 227 3.59 2.94 9.67
CA ARG A 227 4.18 4.21 9.18
C ARG A 227 5.63 4.06 8.68
N ASN A 228 6.33 3.01 9.07
CA ASN A 228 7.71 2.75 8.65
C ASN A 228 7.78 2.15 7.23
N THR A 229 6.63 1.79 6.62
CA THR A 229 6.51 1.17 5.30
C THR A 229 6.10 2.16 4.19
N PHE A 230 6.06 3.45 4.49
CA PHE A 230 5.89 4.53 3.51
C PHE A 230 4.63 4.37 2.63
N ASP A 231 4.78 4.19 1.32
CA ASP A 231 3.70 4.11 0.36
C ASP A 231 3.11 2.67 0.25
N ASN A 232 3.67 1.66 0.93
CA ASN A 232 3.13 0.29 0.86
C ASN A 232 1.64 0.17 1.23
N PRO A 233 1.11 0.88 2.25
CA PRO A 233 -0.33 0.84 2.54
C PRO A 233 -1.17 1.40 1.39
N LEU A 234 -0.65 2.37 0.61
CA LEU A 234 -1.32 2.91 -0.57
C LEU A 234 -1.35 1.88 -1.71
N GLN A 235 -0.29 1.09 -1.86
CA GLN A 235 -0.23 0.01 -2.84
C GLN A 235 -1.29 -1.06 -2.55
N VAL A 236 -1.40 -1.50 -1.29
CA VAL A 236 -2.40 -2.48 -0.85
C VAL A 236 -3.82 -2.02 -1.18
N VAL A 237 -4.21 -0.82 -0.77
CA VAL A 237 -5.59 -0.32 -1.01
C VAL A 237 -5.86 -0.01 -2.47
N ALA A 238 -4.83 0.36 -3.25
CA ALA A 238 -4.98 0.51 -4.71
C ALA A 238 -5.36 -0.83 -5.36
N TYR A 239 -4.74 -1.92 -4.91
CA TYR A 239 -5.07 -3.27 -5.36
C TYR A 239 -6.44 -3.73 -4.89
N VAL A 240 -6.81 -3.46 -3.63
CA VAL A 240 -8.18 -3.73 -3.12
C VAL A 240 -9.22 -3.03 -3.99
N GLY A 241 -9.06 -1.72 -4.23
CA GLY A 241 -9.99 -0.95 -5.05
C GLY A 241 -10.04 -1.44 -6.50
N ALA A 242 -8.91 -1.80 -7.09
CA ALA A 242 -8.90 -2.36 -8.44
C ALA A 242 -9.65 -3.69 -8.50
N LEU A 243 -9.32 -4.64 -7.63
CA LEU A 243 -9.96 -5.95 -7.56
C LEU A 243 -11.49 -5.86 -7.37
N ASN A 244 -11.93 -4.98 -6.47
CA ASN A 244 -13.36 -4.80 -6.19
C ASN A 244 -14.15 -4.26 -7.39
N HIS A 245 -13.49 -3.51 -8.28
CA HIS A 245 -14.07 -2.92 -9.49
C HIS A 245 -13.63 -3.60 -10.79
N ASP A 246 -13.00 -4.78 -10.69
CA ASP A 246 -12.58 -5.59 -11.83
C ASP A 246 -13.59 -6.73 -12.07
N ALA A 247 -14.08 -6.86 -13.31
CA ALA A 247 -15.05 -7.87 -13.71
C ALA A 247 -14.48 -9.30 -13.75
N ASN A 248 -13.15 -9.47 -13.77
CA ASN A 248 -12.50 -10.78 -13.73
C ASN A 248 -12.59 -11.47 -12.35
N TYR A 249 -13.07 -10.75 -11.33
CA TYR A 249 -13.17 -11.22 -9.95
C TYR A 249 -14.63 -11.19 -9.51
N ASP A 250 -15.17 -12.31 -9.02
CA ASP A 250 -16.57 -12.45 -8.57
C ASP A 250 -16.77 -12.16 -7.07
N PHE A 251 -15.68 -11.86 -6.35
CA PHE A 251 -15.68 -11.50 -4.93
C PHE A 251 -15.06 -10.12 -4.69
N GLN A 252 -15.39 -9.50 -3.56
CA GLN A 252 -14.71 -8.28 -3.07
C GLN A 252 -13.98 -8.51 -1.75
N VAL A 253 -13.01 -7.65 -1.49
CA VAL A 253 -12.14 -7.64 -0.32
C VAL A 253 -12.23 -6.29 0.38
N ASP A 254 -12.26 -6.29 1.71
CA ASP A 254 -12.32 -5.08 2.53
C ASP A 254 -11.07 -4.88 3.42
N CYS A 255 -10.23 -5.91 3.54
CA CYS A 255 -9.02 -5.89 4.35
C CYS A 255 -7.74 -5.97 3.52
N GLY A 256 -6.64 -5.48 4.10
CA GLY A 256 -5.30 -5.59 3.55
C GLY A 256 -4.33 -6.18 4.57
N LEU A 257 -3.26 -6.80 4.10
CA LEU A 257 -2.16 -7.28 4.94
C LEU A 257 -0.83 -6.97 4.26
N LEU A 258 0.00 -6.17 4.92
CA LEU A 258 1.37 -5.93 4.49
C LEU A 258 2.32 -6.75 5.37
N VAL A 259 3.10 -7.64 4.77
CA VAL A 259 4.04 -8.50 5.52
C VAL A 259 5.47 -8.13 5.17
N VAL A 260 6.23 -7.66 6.16
CA VAL A 260 7.65 -7.31 5.99
C VAL A 260 8.54 -8.43 6.54
N ALA A 261 9.20 -9.15 5.62
CA ALA A 261 10.14 -10.23 5.89
C ALA A 261 11.58 -9.73 6.01
N TYR A 262 12.38 -10.40 6.84
CA TYR A 262 13.78 -10.03 7.10
C TYR A 262 14.77 -11.13 6.70
N LYS A 263 15.91 -10.69 6.17
CA LYS A 263 16.94 -11.58 5.60
C LYS A 263 17.59 -12.48 6.66
N ASP A 264 17.61 -12.04 7.91
CA ASP A 264 18.25 -12.72 9.03
C ASP A 264 17.38 -13.82 9.65
N GLY A 265 16.15 -14.03 9.15
CA GLY A 265 15.21 -15.00 9.72
C GLY A 265 14.47 -14.51 10.97
N SER A 266 14.71 -13.27 11.41
CA SER A 266 13.92 -12.69 12.50
C SER A 266 12.42 -12.63 12.12
N PRO A 267 11.49 -12.76 13.08
CA PRO A 267 10.07 -12.80 12.77
C PRO A 267 9.59 -11.59 11.94
N ALA A 268 8.92 -11.87 10.83
CA ALA A 268 8.29 -10.86 9.99
C ALA A 268 7.29 -10.00 10.78
N HIS A 269 7.04 -8.78 10.30
CA HIS A 269 6.00 -7.94 10.87
C HIS A 269 4.77 -7.92 9.95
N PRO A 270 3.66 -8.56 10.35
CA PRO A 270 2.37 -8.43 9.68
C PRO A 270 1.70 -7.11 10.12
N HIS A 271 1.39 -6.24 9.16
CA HIS A 271 0.60 -5.04 9.37
C HIS A 271 -0.79 -5.24 8.76
N TYR A 272 -1.72 -5.71 9.60
CA TYR A 272 -3.11 -5.87 9.21
C TYR A 272 -3.78 -4.50 9.05
N MET A 273 -4.56 -4.35 7.99
CA MET A 273 -5.33 -3.16 7.66
C MET A 273 -6.80 -3.55 7.61
N ASP A 274 -7.54 -3.14 8.64
CA ASP A 274 -8.99 -3.32 8.72
C ASP A 274 -9.73 -2.42 7.70
N PRO A 275 -11.06 -2.58 7.52
CA PRO A 275 -11.82 -1.82 6.53
C PRO A 275 -11.79 -0.30 6.72
N GLU A 276 -11.69 0.17 7.97
CA GLU A 276 -11.63 1.61 8.27
C GLU A 276 -10.26 2.17 7.84
N LEU A 277 -9.18 1.46 8.18
CA LEU A 277 -7.83 1.84 7.81
C LEU A 277 -7.61 1.76 6.29
N CYS A 278 -8.16 0.72 5.64
CA CYS A 278 -8.18 0.60 4.19
C CYS A 278 -8.90 1.79 3.54
N SER A 279 -10.06 2.19 4.06
CA SER A 279 -10.81 3.35 3.56
C SER A 279 -10.03 4.66 3.75
N HIS A 280 -9.32 4.81 4.87
CA HIS A 280 -8.47 5.98 5.11
C HIS A 280 -7.30 6.06 4.11
N TYR A 281 -6.61 4.95 3.84
CA TYR A 281 -5.52 4.95 2.86
C TYR A 281 -6.03 5.02 1.42
N TRP A 282 -7.21 4.46 1.11
CA TRP A 282 -7.86 4.61 -0.19
C TRP A 282 -8.03 6.08 -0.55
N ASN A 283 -8.45 6.88 0.44
CA ASN A 283 -8.59 8.31 0.24
C ASN A 283 -7.27 9.00 -0.12
N LYS A 284 -6.18 8.60 0.52
CA LYS A 284 -4.84 9.10 0.18
C LYS A 284 -4.37 8.61 -1.18
N TRP A 285 -4.68 7.36 -1.55
CA TRP A 285 -4.36 6.81 -2.87
C TRP A 285 -5.03 7.59 -3.99
N LEU A 286 -6.33 7.88 -3.86
CA LEU A 286 -7.08 8.69 -4.82
C LEU A 286 -6.48 10.10 -5.02
N LEU A 287 -5.97 10.73 -3.95
CA LEU A 287 -5.23 12.00 -4.06
C LEU A 287 -3.94 11.83 -4.89
N ARG A 288 -3.19 10.75 -4.68
CA ARG A 288 -1.98 10.43 -5.45
C ARG A 288 -2.32 10.14 -6.91
N LEU A 289 -3.39 9.40 -7.18
CA LEU A 289 -3.83 9.13 -8.54
C LEU A 289 -4.26 10.41 -9.28
N LYS A 290 -4.95 11.33 -8.58
CA LYS A 290 -5.29 12.65 -9.13
C LYS A 290 -4.04 13.46 -9.46
N GLU A 291 -3.10 13.56 -8.53
CA GLU A 291 -1.83 14.28 -8.75
C GLU A 291 -1.06 13.71 -9.96
N PHE A 292 -1.08 12.38 -10.11
CA PHE A 292 -0.46 11.72 -11.25
C PHE A 292 -1.10 12.14 -12.58
N ARG A 293 -2.44 12.11 -12.66
CA ARG A 293 -3.18 12.54 -13.86
C ARG A 293 -2.90 14.01 -14.21
N GLU A 294 -2.89 14.88 -13.20
CA GLU A 294 -2.54 16.31 -13.36
C GLU A 294 -1.13 16.48 -13.93
N LYS A 295 -0.14 15.70 -13.47
CA LYS A 295 1.24 15.74 -13.96
C LYS A 295 1.41 15.20 -15.38
N GLU A 296 0.66 14.18 -15.76
CA GLU A 296 0.71 13.58 -17.10
C GLU A 296 -0.12 14.36 -18.14
N GLY A 297 -0.79 15.45 -17.74
CA GLY A 297 -1.67 16.22 -18.62
C GLY A 297 -2.97 15.47 -19.01
N LEU A 298 -3.27 14.36 -18.33
CA LEU A 298 -4.47 13.57 -18.51
C LEU A 298 -5.62 14.31 -17.81
N ARG A 299 -6.41 15.07 -18.57
CA ARG A 299 -7.63 15.71 -18.04
C ARG A 299 -8.64 14.63 -17.68
N ASP A 300 -9.30 14.82 -16.55
CA ASP A 300 -10.44 14.02 -16.14
C ASP A 300 -11.63 14.37 -17.05
N ASP A 301 -11.94 13.48 -18.00
CA ASP A 301 -13.00 13.70 -19.01
C ASP A 301 -14.41 13.68 -18.40
N SER A 302 -14.54 13.43 -17.10
CA SER A 302 -15.80 13.53 -16.33
C SER A 302 -16.37 14.96 -16.24
N ARG A 303 -15.70 15.96 -16.82
CA ARG A 303 -16.25 17.30 -17.05
C ARG A 303 -17.09 17.45 -18.32
N SER A 304 -17.07 16.49 -19.25
CA SER A 304 -17.76 16.61 -20.54
C SER A 304 -19.25 16.20 -20.52
N GLU A 305 -19.70 15.42 -19.53
CA GLU A 305 -21.11 14.97 -19.45
C GLU A 305 -22.04 15.86 -18.62
N MET A 306 -21.51 16.86 -17.90
CA MET A 306 -22.36 17.79 -17.10
C MET A 306 -22.73 19.10 -17.82
N ASP A 307 -22.25 19.33 -19.04
CA ASP A 307 -22.44 20.60 -19.78
C ASP A 307 -23.27 20.47 -21.07
N LEU A 308 -23.91 19.32 -21.29
CA LEU A 308 -24.83 19.09 -22.43
C LEU A 308 -26.31 18.91 -21.99
N GLY A 309 -26.62 19.21 -20.73
CA GLY A 309 -27.98 19.10 -20.17
C GLY A 309 -28.71 20.43 -19.96
N LEU A 310 -28.23 21.54 -20.53
CA LEU A 310 -28.89 22.84 -20.38
C LEU A 310 -28.74 23.73 -21.62
N VAL A 311 -29.38 23.33 -22.72
CA VAL A 311 -29.96 24.26 -23.72
C VAL A 311 -31.29 23.69 -24.19
#